data_AF-A0A3D1DNE0-F1
#
_entry.id   AF-A0A3D1DNE0-F1
#
_cell.length_a   1.000
_cell.length_b   1.000
_cell.length_c   1.000
_cell.angle_alpha   90.00
_cell.angle_beta   90.00
_cell.angle_gamma   90.00
#
_symmetry.space_group_name_H-M   'P 1'
#
loop_
_entity.id
_entity.type
_entity.pdbx_description
1 polymer ?
#
loop_
_entity_poly.entity_id
_entity_poly.type
_entity_poly.pdbx_seq_one_letter_code
_entity_poly.pdbx_strand_id
1 'polypeptide(L)'
;HVIQIAIESWARGRGRPVDKAVLLQSGEVSEIFLDRVDEVNQSVGGDARTLIEQLEINPIPRFQNAKRDQLREYLIGEGYLDERERLEPEEILEQVLVAAFRDLEKGRIDQPQLELLVKAVADDTHQPAPNQPDNRDDQ
;
A
#
# COMPACT_ATOMS: atom_id res chain seq x y z
N HIS A 1 -15.30 -11.50 -13.86
CA HIS A 1 -13.85 -11.51 -14.17
C HIS A 1 -13.27 -10.11 -13.97
N VAL A 2 -13.97 -9.08 -14.43
CA VAL A 2 -13.62 -7.66 -14.18
C VAL A 2 -13.44 -7.31 -12.71
N ILE A 3 -14.31 -7.79 -11.81
CA ILE A 3 -14.19 -7.52 -10.37
C ILE A 3 -12.87 -8.05 -9.81
N GLN A 4 -12.46 -9.25 -10.22
CA GLN A 4 -11.19 -9.83 -9.79
C GLN A 4 -9.99 -9.01 -10.29
N ILE A 5 -10.03 -8.57 -11.56
CA ILE A 5 -8.99 -7.69 -12.12
C ILE A 5 -8.94 -6.36 -11.36
N ALA A 6 -10.10 -5.74 -11.09
CA ALA A 6 -10.16 -4.51 -10.30
C ALA A 6 -9.53 -4.69 -8.91
N ILE A 7 -9.84 -5.79 -8.22
CA ILE A 7 -9.27 -6.10 -6.91
C ILE A 7 -7.76 -6.37 -6.99
N GLU A 8 -7.30 -7.15 -7.97
CA GLU A 8 -5.88 -7.50 -8.13
C GLU A 8 -5.03 -6.28 -8.51
N SER A 9 -5.52 -5.45 -9.44
CA SER A 9 -4.86 -4.21 -9.83
C SER A 9 -4.86 -3.19 -8.68
N TRP A 10 -5.92 -3.16 -7.88
CA TRP A 10 -6.01 -2.32 -6.69
C TRP A 10 -5.09 -2.80 -5.54
N ALA A 11 -5.03 -4.11 -5.28
CA ALA A 11 -4.23 -4.70 -4.21
C ALA A 11 -2.73 -4.64 -4.50
N ARG A 12 -2.34 -4.49 -5.76
CA ARG A 12 -0.93 -4.38 -6.14
C ARG A 12 -0.28 -3.16 -5.50
N GLY A 13 0.81 -3.37 -4.76
CA GLY A 13 1.49 -2.31 -4.03
C GLY A 13 0.71 -1.79 -2.82
N ARG A 14 -0.38 -2.47 -2.43
CA ARG A 14 -1.08 -2.31 -1.16
C ARG A 14 -0.95 -3.62 -0.39
N GLY A 15 0.17 -3.76 0.30
CA GLY A 15 0.39 -4.91 1.19
C GLY A 15 -0.64 -4.93 2.33
N ARG A 16 -0.65 -6.02 3.10
CA ARG A 16 -1.60 -6.15 4.22
C ARG A 16 -1.31 -5.07 5.29
N PRO A 17 -2.36 -4.51 5.93
CA PRO A 17 -2.15 -3.54 7.00
C PRO A 17 -1.35 -4.18 8.12
N VAL A 18 -0.34 -3.44 8.59
CA VAL A 18 0.50 -3.82 9.73
C VAL A 18 -0.21 -3.37 11.00
N ASP A 19 -0.26 -4.25 12.01
CA ASP A 19 -0.73 -3.91 13.34
C ASP A 19 0.38 -4.12 14.38
N LYS A 20 0.12 -3.69 15.61
CA LYS A 20 1.06 -3.86 16.72
C LYS A 20 1.46 -5.32 16.95
N ALA A 21 0.55 -6.28 16.71
CA ALA A 21 0.84 -7.70 16.90
C ALA A 21 1.82 -8.20 15.84
N VAL A 22 1.69 -7.75 14.59
CA VAL A 22 2.64 -8.03 13.50
C VAL A 22 4.01 -7.47 13.82
N LEU A 23 4.09 -6.23 14.31
CA LEU A 23 5.36 -5.61 14.72
C LEU A 23 6.05 -6.41 15.84
N LEU A 24 5.29 -6.84 16.84
CA LEU A 24 5.81 -7.68 17.92
C LEU A 24 6.23 -9.07 17.42
N GLN A 25 5.44 -9.68 16.53
CA GLN A 25 5.69 -11.00 15.97
C GLN A 25 6.92 -11.02 15.06
N SER A 26 7.26 -9.90 14.42
CA SER A 26 8.48 -9.77 13.63
C SER A 26 9.74 -10.11 14.45
N GLY A 27 9.72 -9.90 15.77
CA GLY A 27 10.91 -10.06 16.63
C GLY A 27 11.98 -8.97 16.42
N GLU A 28 11.79 -8.11 15.42
CA GLU A 28 12.73 -7.04 15.07
C GLU A 28 12.45 -5.75 15.83
N VAL A 29 11.23 -5.60 16.34
CA VAL A 29 10.83 -4.51 17.23
C VAL A 29 10.69 -5.07 18.64
N SER A 30 11.59 -4.67 19.54
CA SER A 30 11.48 -5.04 20.96
C SER A 30 10.35 -4.29 21.64
N GLU A 31 9.83 -4.81 22.76
CA GLU A 31 8.73 -4.19 23.51
C GLU A 31 8.98 -2.71 23.88
N ILE A 32 10.24 -2.33 24.11
CA ILE A 32 10.63 -0.95 24.44
C ILE A 32 10.40 0.01 23.26
N PHE A 33 10.58 -0.48 22.03
CA PHE A 33 10.38 0.29 20.80
C PHE A 33 8.98 0.09 20.20
N LEU A 34 8.26 -0.94 20.61
CA LEU A 34 6.96 -1.32 20.05
C LEU A 34 5.95 -0.18 20.10
N ASP A 35 5.83 0.52 21.23
CA ASP A 35 4.88 1.62 21.35
C ASP A 35 5.22 2.78 20.39
N ARG A 36 6.50 3.10 20.23
CA ARG A 36 6.93 4.19 19.33
C ARG A 36 6.77 3.82 17.85
N VAL A 37 7.07 2.57 17.48
CA VAL A 37 6.89 2.10 16.10
C VAL A 37 5.40 1.96 15.79
N ASP A 38 4.59 1.51 16.74
CA ASP A 38 3.13 1.44 16.59
C ASP A 38 2.52 2.83 16.45
N GLU A 39 2.97 3.84 17.20
CA GLU A 39 2.53 5.23 17.01
C GLU A 39 2.76 5.73 15.57
N VAL A 40 3.94 5.45 15.00
CA VAL A 40 4.23 5.78 13.59
C VAL A 40 3.32 4.96 12.67
N ASN A 41 3.15 3.67 12.92
CA ASN A 41 2.31 2.78 12.13
C ASN A 41 0.83 3.23 12.11
N GLN A 42 0.29 3.65 13.25
CA GLN A 42 -1.07 4.21 13.35
C GLN A 42 -1.19 5.52 12.56
N SER A 43 -0.16 6.38 12.59
CA SER A 43 -0.17 7.65 11.84
C SER A 43 -0.22 7.47 10.32
N VAL A 44 0.29 6.34 9.83
CA VAL A 44 0.26 5.97 8.39
C VAL A 44 -0.87 4.99 8.06
N GLY A 45 -1.78 4.73 9.01
CA GLY A 45 -2.92 3.84 8.81
C GLY A 45 -2.57 2.38 8.59
N GLY A 46 -1.37 1.93 9.02
CA GLY A 46 -0.91 0.55 8.86
C GLY A 46 -0.26 0.23 7.51
N ASP A 47 -0.01 1.22 6.64
CA ASP A 47 0.71 0.99 5.38
C ASP A 47 2.19 0.67 5.66
N ALA A 48 2.59 -0.59 5.39
CA ALA A 48 3.94 -1.08 5.61
C ALA A 48 5.00 -0.29 4.83
N ARG A 49 4.70 0.15 3.60
CA ARG A 49 5.64 0.92 2.78
C ARG A 49 5.85 2.29 3.40
N THR A 50 4.77 2.99 3.70
CA THR A 50 4.86 4.32 4.33
C THR A 50 5.47 4.26 5.72
N LEU A 51 5.24 3.18 6.49
CA LEU A 51 5.91 2.95 7.77
C LEU A 51 7.43 2.89 7.61
N ILE A 52 7.93 2.09 6.68
CA ILE A 52 9.38 1.95 6.46
C ILE A 52 9.99 3.28 5.98
N GLU A 53 9.31 4.00 5.07
CA GLU A 53 9.72 5.34 4.61
C GLU A 53 9.76 6.36 5.76
N GLN A 54 8.77 6.37 6.64
CA GLN A 54 8.75 7.25 7.81
C GLN A 54 9.87 6.93 8.79
N LEU A 55 10.18 5.65 9.00
CA LEU A 55 11.31 5.24 9.82
C LEU A 55 12.66 5.59 9.17
N GLU A 56 12.75 5.69 7.84
CA GLU A 56 13.91 6.19 7.08
C GLU A 56 14.12 7.69 7.29
N ILE A 57 13.07 8.48 7.12
CA ILE A 57 13.11 9.96 7.21
C ILE A 57 13.29 10.41 8.67
N ASN A 58 12.54 9.79 9.59
CA ASN A 58 12.51 10.12 11.02
C ASN A 58 12.90 8.91 11.86
N PRO A 59 14.21 8.55 11.91
CA PRO A 59 14.65 7.38 12.64
C PRO A 59 14.46 7.54 14.14
N ILE A 60 13.86 6.51 14.76
CA ILE A 60 13.71 6.46 16.22
C ILE A 60 15.10 6.33 16.86
N PRO A 61 15.46 7.19 17.83
CA PRO A 61 16.77 7.14 18.46
C PRO A 61 17.08 5.75 19.05
N ARG A 62 18.28 5.23 18.76
CA ARG A 62 18.77 3.90 19.16
C ARG A 62 18.08 2.70 18.48
N PHE A 63 17.10 2.94 17.60
CA PHE A 63 16.59 1.89 16.72
C PHE A 63 17.55 1.75 15.55
N GLN A 64 18.20 0.60 15.46
CA GLN A 64 19.31 0.38 14.53
C GLN A 64 18.80 0.25 13.09
N ASN A 65 19.53 0.79 12.11
CA ASN A 65 19.19 0.63 10.69
C ASN A 65 19.07 -0.85 10.30
N ALA A 66 19.98 -1.70 10.79
CA ALA A 66 19.90 -3.15 10.56
C ALA A 66 18.58 -3.77 11.02
N LYS A 67 17.97 -3.26 12.10
CA LYS A 67 16.66 -3.72 12.59
C LYS A 67 15.51 -3.26 11.71
N ARG A 68 15.64 -2.10 11.07
CA ARG A 68 14.68 -1.59 10.09
C ARG A 68 14.73 -2.40 8.81
N ASP A 69 15.92 -2.76 8.36
CA ASP A 69 16.11 -3.62 7.18
C ASP A 69 15.54 -5.02 7.43
N GLN A 70 15.81 -5.61 8.60
CA GLN A 70 15.24 -6.90 9.00
C GLN A 70 13.70 -6.85 9.11
N LEU A 71 13.15 -5.77 9.67
CA LEU A 71 11.70 -5.56 9.70
C LEU A 71 11.13 -5.46 8.28
N ARG A 72 11.78 -4.74 7.37
CA ARG A 72 11.37 -4.64 5.96
C ARG A 72 11.34 -6.01 5.30
N GLU A 73 12.40 -6.81 5.46
CA GLU A 73 12.48 -8.17 4.92
C GLU A 73 11.35 -9.07 5.46
N TYR A 74 11.06 -8.98 6.75
CA TYR A 74 9.93 -9.69 7.37
C TYR A 74 8.59 -9.29 6.76
N LEU A 75 8.34 -7.97 6.63
CA LEU A 75 7.08 -7.46 6.07
C LEU A 75 6.90 -7.89 4.60
N ILE A 76 7.98 -7.96 3.82
CA ILE A 76 7.96 -8.49 2.45
C ILE A 76 7.65 -9.99 2.46
N GLY A 77 8.38 -10.77 3.27
CA GLY A 77 8.25 -12.22 3.33
C GLY A 77 6.86 -12.69 3.74
N GLU A 78 6.21 -11.95 4.64
CA GLU A 78 4.85 -12.24 5.12
C GLU A 78 3.74 -11.55 4.30
N GLY A 79 4.11 -10.76 3.28
CA GLY A 79 3.16 -10.07 2.38
C GLY A 79 2.45 -8.86 2.98
N TYR A 80 2.98 -8.29 4.08
CA TYR A 80 2.54 -6.99 4.61
C TYR A 80 3.08 -5.83 3.77
N LEU A 81 4.24 -6.00 3.15
CA LEU A 81 4.80 -5.06 2.18
C LEU A 81 4.79 -5.73 0.81
N ASP A 82 4.00 -5.19 -0.12
CA ASP A 82 4.09 -5.57 -1.53
C ASP A 82 5.11 -4.65 -2.21
N GLU A 83 6.22 -5.21 -2.69
CA GLU A 83 7.27 -4.48 -3.41
C GLU A 83 6.89 -4.14 -4.85
N ARG A 84 5.78 -4.70 -5.36
CA ARG A 84 5.29 -4.33 -6.67
C ARG A 84 4.98 -2.84 -6.68
N GLU A 85 5.43 -2.17 -7.73
CA GLU A 85 5.05 -0.80 -7.97
C GLU A 85 3.53 -0.70 -8.04
N ARG A 86 2.99 0.32 -7.37
CA ARG A 86 1.56 0.59 -7.38
C ARG A 86 1.23 1.05 -8.80
N LEU A 87 0.16 0.50 -9.37
CA LEU A 87 -0.31 0.97 -10.66
C LEU A 87 -0.87 2.38 -10.49
N GLU A 88 -0.58 3.24 -11.45
CA GLU A 88 -1.19 4.56 -11.50
C GLU A 88 -2.70 4.43 -11.71
N PRO A 89 -3.49 5.41 -11.24
CA PRO A 89 -4.95 5.44 -11.40
C PRO A 89 -5.41 5.11 -12.81
N GLU A 90 -4.74 5.68 -13.81
CA GLU A 90 -5.01 5.51 -15.22
C GLU A 90 -4.75 4.07 -15.68
N GLU A 91 -3.68 3.43 -15.18
CA GLU A 91 -3.35 2.04 -15.53
C GLU A 91 -4.34 1.05 -14.92
N ILE A 92 -4.81 1.31 -13.69
CA ILE A 92 -5.88 0.51 -13.07
C ILE A 92 -7.16 0.67 -13.90
N LEU A 93 -7.52 1.90 -14.27
CA LEU A 93 -8.71 2.20 -15.06
C LEU A 93 -8.66 1.52 -16.44
N GLU A 94 -7.53 1.57 -17.14
CA GLU A 94 -7.35 0.91 -18.44
C GLU A 94 -7.58 -0.60 -18.34
N GLN A 95 -6.97 -1.26 -17.35
CA GLN A 95 -7.12 -2.71 -17.15
C GLN A 95 -8.57 -3.09 -16.81
N VAL A 96 -9.20 -2.28 -15.95
CA VAL A 96 -10.60 -2.49 -15.55
C VAL A 96 -11.54 -2.29 -16.73
N LEU A 97 -11.37 -1.24 -17.55
CA LEU A 97 -12.21 -0.99 -18.73
C LEU A 97 -12.13 -2.11 -19.76
N VAL A 98 -10.92 -2.60 -20.07
CA VAL A 98 -10.72 -3.73 -21.00
C VAL A 98 -11.43 -4.98 -20.51
N ALA A 99 -11.35 -5.27 -19.21
CA ALA A 99 -12.03 -6.41 -18.61
C ALA A 99 -13.55 -6.23 -18.53
N ALA A 100 -14.00 -5.01 -18.23
CA ALA A 100 -15.42 -4.69 -18.12
C ALA A 100 -16.12 -4.79 -19.46
N PHE A 101 -15.49 -4.33 -20.55
CA PHE A 101 -16.03 -4.45 -21.90
C PHE A 101 -16.31 -5.91 -22.27
N ARG A 102 -15.37 -6.83 -21.96
CA ARG A 102 -15.54 -8.27 -22.20
C ARG A 102 -16.63 -8.90 -21.34
N ASP A 103 -16.79 -8.45 -20.10
CA ASP A 103 -17.84 -8.95 -19.21
C ASP A 103 -19.21 -8.38 -19.57
N LEU A 104 -19.28 -7.15 -20.11
CA LEU A 104 -20.49 -6.53 -20.66
C LEU A 104 -20.96 -7.25 -21.93
N GLU A 105 -20.05 -7.52 -22.90
CA GLU A 105 -20.36 -8.30 -24.11
C GLU A 105 -20.90 -9.70 -23.78
N LYS A 106 -20.45 -10.28 -22.66
CA LYS A 106 -20.88 -11.60 -22.19
C LYS A 106 -22.10 -11.54 -21.27
N GLY A 107 -22.68 -10.36 -21.04
CA GLY A 107 -23.84 -10.16 -20.17
C GLY A 107 -23.59 -10.52 -18.70
N ARG A 108 -22.34 -10.49 -18.24
CA ARG A 108 -21.97 -10.77 -16.85
C ARG A 108 -22.07 -9.55 -15.95
N ILE A 109 -21.98 -8.37 -16.55
CA ILE A 109 -22.26 -7.09 -15.90
C ILE A 109 -23.17 -6.26 -16.80
N ASP A 110 -23.89 -5.32 -16.20
CA ASP A 110 -24.70 -4.32 -16.91
C ASP A 110 -24.07 -2.91 -16.85
N GLN A 111 -24.68 -1.96 -17.53
CA GLN A 111 -24.19 -0.57 -17.61
C GLN A 111 -24.16 0.14 -16.24
N PRO A 112 -25.17 0.03 -15.36
CA PRO A 112 -25.08 0.56 -14.00
C PRO A 112 -23.92 -0.03 -13.18
N GLN A 113 -23.65 -1.32 -13.31
CA GLN A 113 -22.53 -1.97 -12.63
C GLN A 113 -21.18 -1.48 -13.15
N LEU A 114 -21.06 -1.22 -14.46
CA LEU A 114 -19.86 -0.60 -15.05
C LEU A 114 -19.60 0.79 -14.48
N GLU A 115 -20.62 1.65 -14.43
CA GLU A 115 -20.51 3.01 -13.89
C GLU A 115 -20.08 3.00 -12.42
N LEU A 116 -20.66 2.10 -11.61
CA LEU A 116 -20.26 1.93 -10.21
C LEU A 116 -18.81 1.47 -10.08
N LEU A 117 -18.36 0.55 -10.93
CA LEU A 117 -16.99 0.04 -10.90
C LEU A 117 -15.97 1.12 -11.28
N VAL A 118 -16.25 1.90 -12.33
CA VAL A 118 -15.41 3.04 -12.73
C VAL A 118 -15.33 4.06 -11.61
N LYS A 119 -16.47 4.39 -10.99
CA LYS A 119 -16.51 5.32 -9.86
C LYS A 119 -15.71 4.81 -8.67
N ALA A 120 -15.86 3.54 -8.30
CA ALA A 120 -15.11 2.94 -7.19
C ALA A 120 -13.59 2.96 -7.42
N VAL A 121 -13.15 2.72 -8.66
CA VAL A 121 -11.74 2.79 -9.04
C VAL A 121 -11.22 4.24 -9.05
N ALA A 122 -12.04 5.20 -9.47
CA ALA A 122 -11.66 6.61 -9.56
C ALA A 122 -11.74 7.39 -8.23
N ASP A 123 -12.61 6.99 -7.29
CA ASP A 123 -12.75 7.66 -5.99
C ASP A 123 -11.61 7.25 -5.02
N ASP A 124 -11.03 6.06 -5.17
CA ASP A 124 -9.98 5.55 -4.29
C ASP A 124 -8.55 5.97 -4.71
N THR A 125 -8.41 6.66 -5.85
CA THR A 125 -7.12 7.18 -6.34
C THR A 125 -6.74 8.52 -5.72
N HIS A 126 -7.54 9.02 -4.77
CA HIS A 126 -7.32 10.30 -4.09
C HIS A 126 -6.43 10.24 -2.85
N GLN A 127 -5.72 9.12 -2.61
CA GLN A 127 -4.72 9.07 -1.54
C GLN A 127 -3.42 9.73 -2.03
N PRO A 128 -2.92 10.77 -1.33
CA PRO A 128 -1.83 11.59 -1.84
C PRO A 128 -0.60 10.73 -2.11
N ALA A 129 0.06 10.99 -3.24
CA ALA A 129 1.32 10.39 -3.64
C ALA A 129 2.30 10.34 -2.44
N PRO A 130 3.10 9.27 -2.31
CA PRO A 130 4.11 9.19 -1.26
C PRO A 130 5.01 10.41 -1.39
N ASN A 131 5.21 11.12 -0.27
CA ASN A 131 6.00 12.34 -0.16
C ASN A 131 7.25 12.25 -1.03
N GLN A 132 7.19 12.88 -2.20
CA GLN A 132 8.37 13.11 -3.01
C GLN A 132 9.23 14.09 -2.20
N PRO A 133 10.45 13.72 -1.78
CA PRO A 133 11.31 14.66 -1.09
C PRO A 133 11.49 15.85 -2.04
N ASP A 134 11.02 17.01 -1.60
CA ASP A 134 11.22 18.30 -2.26
C ASP A 134 12.73 18.57 -2.24
N ASN A 135 13.44 18.00 -3.21
CA ASN A 135 14.79 18.40 -3.57
C ASN A 135 14.70 19.78 -4.23
N ARG A 136 14.34 20.78 -3.42
CA ARG A 136 14.82 22.14 -3.63
C ARG A 136 16.22 22.15 -3.06
N ASP A 137 17.14 21.63 -3.88
CA ASP A 137 18.53 22.00 -3.79
C ASP A 137 18.59 23.53 -3.89
N ASP A 138 19.02 24.14 -2.77
CA ASP A 138 19.53 25.50 -2.74
C ASP A 138 20.64 25.63 -3.80
N GLN A 139 20.38 26.43 -4.84
CA GLN A 139 21.39 27.09 -5.66
C GLN A 139 21.03 28.55 -5.87
#